data_AF-A0A1F3BCH1-F1
#
_entry.id   AF-A0A1F3BCH1-F1
#
_cell.length_a   1.000
_cell.length_b   1.000
_cell.length_c   1.000
_cell.angle_alpha   90.00
_cell.angle_beta   90.00
_cell.angle_gamma   90.00
#
_symmetry.space_group_name_H-M   'P 1'
#
loop_
_entity.id
_entity.type
_entity.pdbx_description
1 polymer ?
#
loop_
_entity_poly.entity_id
_entity_poly.type
_entity_poly.pdbx_seq_one_letter_code
_entity_poly.pdbx_strand_id
1 'polypeptide(L)'
;MRILDDSSCLARFNEEKSWVEFVRTRMVPIASLWKSTGILGIIKGIHSDSTYKNLEAASDGVIDFKLDETGDEATNMIRIRSMRPVGFDSKWHALMTGENLEVTFQK
;
A
#
# COMPACT_ATOMS: atom_id res chain seq x y z
N MET A 1 -7.21 -13.20 5.48
CA MET A 1 -6.40 -12.05 5.01
C MET A 1 -5.37 -12.57 4.03
N ARG A 2 -5.15 -11.88 2.91
CA ARG A 2 -4.07 -12.20 1.96
C ARG A 2 -3.19 -10.97 1.79
N ILE A 3 -1.88 -11.18 1.83
CA ILE A 3 -0.88 -10.13 1.69
C ILE A 3 0.00 -10.50 0.50
N LEU A 4 0.19 -9.56 -0.42
CA LEU A 4 1.20 -9.65 -1.45
C LEU A 4 2.24 -8.56 -1.16
N ASP A 5 3.40 -8.97 -0.64
CA ASP A 5 4.39 -8.06 -0.04
C ASP A 5 4.99 -7.08 -1.04
N ASP A 6 5.30 -7.53 -2.25
CA ASP A 6 5.77 -6.69 -3.35
C ASP A 6 5.14 -7.14 -4.68
N SER A 7 4.19 -6.37 -5.18
CA SER A 7 3.58 -6.58 -6.49
C SER A 7 4.27 -5.84 -7.64
N SER A 8 5.17 -4.89 -7.34
CA SER A 8 5.97 -4.18 -8.34
C SER A 8 6.89 -5.12 -9.11
N CYS A 9 7.27 -6.26 -8.51
CA CYS A 9 8.04 -7.29 -9.18
C CYS A 9 7.32 -7.89 -10.41
N LEU A 10 5.98 -7.91 -10.44
CA LEU A 10 5.21 -8.48 -11.55
C LEU A 10 5.37 -7.66 -12.84
N ALA A 11 5.58 -6.36 -12.71
CA ALA A 11 5.84 -5.47 -13.85
C ALA A 11 7.21 -5.73 -14.51
N ARG A 12 8.13 -6.48 -13.89
CA ARG A 12 9.40 -6.86 -14.55
C ARG A 12 9.18 -7.80 -15.74
N PHE A 13 8.09 -8.56 -15.72
CA PHE A 13 7.77 -9.57 -16.73
C PHE A 13 6.58 -9.15 -17.61
N ASN A 14 6.03 -7.95 -17.41
CA ASN A 14 4.81 -7.49 -18.05
C ASN A 14 4.91 -6.01 -18.40
N GLU A 15 4.25 -5.57 -19.47
CA GLU A 15 3.99 -4.14 -19.66
C GLU A 15 3.14 -3.61 -18.50
N GLU A 16 3.42 -2.39 -18.04
CA GLU A 16 2.71 -1.79 -16.89
C GLU A 16 1.19 -1.82 -17.07
N LYS A 17 0.72 -1.53 -18.29
CA LYS A 17 -0.70 -1.57 -18.64
C LYS A 17 -1.30 -2.96 -18.41
N SER A 18 -0.63 -4.02 -18.84
CA SER A 18 -1.10 -5.40 -18.69
C SER A 18 -1.16 -5.81 -17.21
N TRP A 19 -0.16 -5.39 -16.44
CA TRP A 19 -0.15 -5.60 -14.99
C TRP A 19 -1.29 -4.86 -14.28
N VAL A 20 -1.51 -3.58 -14.59
CA VAL A 20 -2.62 -2.79 -14.04
C VAL A 20 -3.96 -3.44 -14.36
N GLU A 21 -4.18 -3.85 -15.62
CA GLU A 21 -5.42 -4.51 -16.01
C GLU A 21 -5.61 -5.85 -15.27
N PHE A 22 -4.54 -6.63 -15.07
CA PHE A 22 -4.60 -7.85 -14.27
C PHE A 22 -5.03 -7.56 -12.81
N VAL A 23 -4.42 -6.56 -12.17
CA VAL A 23 -4.79 -6.20 -10.79
C VAL A 23 -6.25 -5.79 -10.69
N ARG A 24 -6.69 -4.91 -11.61
CA ARG A 24 -8.06 -4.35 -11.63
C ARG A 24 -9.13 -5.39 -11.91
N THR A 25 -8.89 -6.28 -12.86
CA THR A 25 -9.91 -7.20 -13.37
C THR A 25 -9.87 -8.59 -12.75
N ARG A 26 -8.78 -8.94 -12.05
CA ARG A 26 -8.61 -10.25 -11.41
C ARG A 26 -8.34 -10.12 -9.91
N MET A 27 -7.28 -9.43 -9.50
CA MET A 27 -6.86 -9.44 -8.09
C MET A 27 -7.87 -8.77 -7.15
N VAL A 28 -8.30 -7.55 -7.48
CA VAL A 28 -9.24 -6.80 -6.65
C VAL A 28 -10.60 -7.54 -6.55
N PRO A 29 -11.23 -8.01 -7.66
CA PRO A 29 -12.48 -8.75 -7.57
C PRO A 29 -12.37 -10.08 -6.81
N ILE A 30 -11.24 -10.78 -6.90
CA ILE A 30 -11.02 -12.06 -6.22
C ILE A 30 -11.11 -11.91 -4.68
N ALA A 31 -10.60 -10.80 -4.13
CA ALA A 31 -10.68 -10.54 -2.70
C ALA A 31 -12.14 -10.50 -2.21
N SER A 32 -13.00 -9.80 -2.95
CA SER A 32 -14.45 -9.71 -2.70
C SER A 32 -15.16 -11.05 -2.90
N LEU A 33 -14.87 -11.75 -4.00
CA LEU A 33 -15.45 -13.08 -4.30
C LEU A 33 -15.20 -14.08 -3.16
N TRP A 34 -13.99 -14.04 -2.59
CA TRP A 34 -13.59 -14.91 -1.49
C TRP A 34 -13.92 -14.34 -0.10
N LYS A 35 -14.68 -13.25 -0.02
CA LYS A 35 -15.05 -12.56 1.24
C LYS A 35 -13.82 -12.31 2.13
N SER A 36 -12.74 -11.83 1.53
CA SER A 36 -11.43 -11.72 2.15
C SER A 36 -10.83 -10.33 1.96
N THR A 37 -10.03 -9.89 2.93
CA THR A 37 -9.20 -8.68 2.78
C THR A 37 -7.92 -9.02 2.03
N GLY A 38 -7.66 -8.27 0.96
CA GLY A 38 -6.40 -8.29 0.21
C GLY A 38 -5.58 -7.02 0.52
N ILE A 39 -4.29 -7.18 0.80
CA ILE A 39 -3.33 -6.10 0.96
C ILE A 39 -2.27 -6.25 -0.13
N LEU A 40 -2.08 -5.19 -0.91
CA LEU A 40 -1.16 -5.15 -2.04
C LEU A 40 -0.03 -4.16 -1.76
N GLY A 41 1.19 -4.68 -1.55
CA GLY A 41 2.40 -3.87 -1.46
C GLY A 41 2.86 -3.42 -2.83
N ILE A 42 3.15 -2.12 -2.97
CA ILE A 42 3.66 -1.50 -4.19
C ILE A 42 4.80 -0.57 -3.80
N ILE A 43 5.96 -0.74 -4.45
CA ILE A 43 7.09 0.16 -4.26
C ILE A 43 6.92 1.39 -5.14
N LYS A 44 6.95 2.57 -4.52
CA LYS A 44 6.89 3.87 -5.22
C LYS A 44 8.21 4.19 -5.92
N GLY A 45 8.15 4.98 -7.00
CA GLY A 45 9.32 5.41 -7.79
C GLY A 45 9.81 4.44 -8.85
N ILE A 46 9.29 3.21 -8.94
CA ILE A 46 9.65 2.23 -9.97
C ILE A 46 8.84 2.40 -11.27
N HIS A 47 7.53 2.58 -11.13
CA HIS A 47 6.58 2.68 -12.24
C HIS A 47 6.21 4.11 -12.61
N SER A 48 5.55 4.27 -13.75
CA SER A 48 4.98 5.56 -14.15
C SER A 48 3.88 6.07 -13.19
N ASP A 49 3.72 7.39 -13.13
CA ASP A 49 2.67 8.04 -12.31
C ASP A 49 1.26 7.59 -12.70
N SER A 50 1.02 7.33 -13.99
CA SER A 50 -0.28 6.85 -14.47
C SER A 50 -0.58 5.45 -13.93
N THR A 51 0.42 4.58 -13.84
CA THR A 51 0.29 3.24 -13.27
C THR A 51 -0.14 3.30 -11.81
N TYR A 52 0.53 4.12 -10.98
CA TYR A 52 0.10 4.30 -9.59
C TYR A 52 -1.32 4.83 -9.47
N LYS A 53 -1.67 5.88 -10.23
CA LYS A 53 -3.02 6.47 -10.18
C LYS A 53 -4.11 5.44 -10.53
N ASN A 54 -3.86 4.58 -11.52
CA ASN A 54 -4.82 3.54 -11.90
C ASN A 54 -4.97 2.45 -10.83
N LEU A 55 -3.87 2.01 -10.21
CA LEU A 55 -3.92 1.03 -9.13
C LEU A 55 -4.64 1.59 -7.90
N GLU A 56 -4.31 2.82 -7.51
CA GLU A 56 -4.95 3.51 -6.39
C GLU A 56 -6.45 3.72 -6.61
N ALA A 57 -6.87 4.06 -7.83
CA ALA A 57 -8.28 4.23 -8.16
C ALA A 57 -9.09 2.92 -8.08
N ALA A 58 -8.42 1.77 -8.19
CA ALA A 58 -9.02 0.44 -8.12
C ALA A 58 -9.08 -0.12 -6.70
N SER A 59 -8.31 0.43 -5.76
CA SER A 59 -8.28 0.00 -4.36
C SER A 59 -9.41 0.63 -3.53
N ASP A 60 -9.86 -0.09 -2.50
CA ASP A 60 -10.83 0.43 -1.52
C ASP A 60 -10.21 1.50 -0.60
N GLY A 61 -8.89 1.43 -0.40
CA GLY A 61 -8.12 2.43 0.32
C GLY A 61 -6.63 2.38 -0.03
N VAL A 62 -5.91 3.43 0.36
CA VAL A 62 -4.47 3.54 0.16
C VAL A 62 -3.81 3.92 1.47
N ILE A 63 -2.81 3.11 1.83
CA ILE A 63 -1.94 3.31 2.99
C ILE A 63 -0.56 3.64 2.45
N ASP A 64 -0.03 4.80 2.83
CA ASP A 64 1.32 5.21 2.43
C ASP A 64 2.29 4.93 3.58
N PHE A 65 3.50 4.50 3.23
CA PHE A 65 4.65 4.43 4.13
C PHE A 65 5.74 5.37 3.61
N LYS A 66 6.47 6.00 4.52
CA LYS A 66 7.67 6.78 4.18
C LYS A 66 8.72 6.65 5.28
N LEU A 67 9.97 6.92 4.91
CA LEU A 67 11.02 7.25 5.85
C LEU A 67 11.11 8.78 5.95
N ASP A 68 11.11 9.31 7.17
CA ASP A 68 11.29 10.73 7.45
C ASP A 68 12.69 10.96 8.02
N GLU A 69 13.56 11.59 7.25
CA GLU A 69 14.98 11.81 7.59
C GLU A 69 15.26 13.27 8.01
N THR A 70 14.22 14.00 8.44
CA THR A 70 14.35 15.41 8.83
C THR A 70 15.01 15.64 10.20
N GLY A 71 15.18 14.58 11.01
CA GLY A 71 15.87 14.61 12.31
C GLY A 71 17.20 13.85 12.30
N ASP A 72 17.80 13.70 13.47
CA ASP A 72 19.06 12.95 13.64
C ASP A 72 18.90 11.45 13.35
N GLU A 73 17.68 10.93 13.50
CA GLU A 73 17.33 9.54 13.23
C GLU A 73 16.20 9.43 12.21
N ALA A 74 16.36 8.49 11.28
CA ALA A 74 15.35 8.21 10.27
C ALA A 74 14.12 7.54 10.91
N THR A 75 12.95 8.16 10.76
CA THR A 75 11.70 7.70 11.38
C THR A 75 10.78 7.05 10.35
N ASN A 76 10.36 5.81 10.60
CA ASN A 76 9.35 5.14 9.77
C ASN A 76 7.97 5.74 10.06
N MET A 77 7.24 6.12 9.02
CA MET A 77 5.95 6.80 9.12
C MET A 77 4.90 6.10 8.28
N ILE A 78 3.65 6.08 8.76
CA ILE A 78 2.49 5.53 8.06
C ILE A 78 1.34 6.54 8.04
N ARG A 79 0.52 6.53 6.99
CA ARG A 79 -0.78 7.21 6.97
C ARG A 79 -1.81 6.43 6.17
N ILE A 80 -3.09 6.64 6.46
CA ILE A 80 -4.18 6.30 5.54
C ILE A 80 -4.41 7.53 4.66
N ARG A 81 -4.10 7.43 3.36
CA ARG A 81 -4.32 8.54 2.43
C ARG A 81 -5.77 8.59 1.94
N SER A 82 -6.38 7.44 1.74
CA SER A 82 -7.78 7.32 1.34
C SER A 82 -8.37 6.00 1.81
N MET A 83 -9.68 5.99 2.08
CA MET A 83 -10.44 4.78 2.39
C MET A 83 -11.91 5.03 2.03
N ARG A 84 -12.59 4.03 1.46
CA ARG A 84 -14.04 4.05 1.18
C ARG A 84 -14.76 3.07 2.10
N PRO A 85 -16.00 3.34 2.54
CA PRO A 85 -16.67 4.62 2.77
C PRO A 85 -16.53 5.09 4.24
N VAL A 86 -15.50 4.64 4.96
CA VAL A 86 -15.34 4.87 6.41
C VAL A 86 -14.53 6.13 6.70
N GLY A 87 -14.78 6.75 7.85
CA GLY A 87 -13.90 7.81 8.37
C GLY A 87 -12.53 7.25 8.75
N PHE A 88 -11.47 8.00 8.46
CA PHE A 88 -10.09 7.60 8.76
C PHE A 88 -9.25 8.81 9.18
N ASP A 89 -8.18 8.56 9.94
CA ASP A 89 -7.16 9.57 10.23
C ASP A 89 -6.13 9.61 9.10
N SER A 90 -5.97 10.78 8.49
CA SER A 90 -5.07 11.00 7.35
C SER A 90 -3.70 11.57 7.75
N LYS A 91 -3.46 11.78 9.06
CA LYS A 91 -2.17 12.25 9.56
C LYS A 91 -1.10 11.19 9.39
N TRP A 92 0.14 11.66 9.29
CA TRP A 92 1.30 10.77 9.41
C TRP A 92 1.51 10.42 10.89
N HIS A 93 1.73 9.14 11.14
CA HIS A 93 2.07 8.60 12.45
C HIS A 93 3.42 7.91 12.40
N ALA A 94 4.28 8.24 13.35
CA ALA A 94 5.57 7.57 13.51
C ALA A 94 5.37 6.16 14.05
N LEU A 95 6.13 5.22 13.53
CA LEU A 95 6.14 3.82 13.92
C LEU A 95 7.34 3.53 14.83
N MET A 96 7.12 2.73 15.86
CA MET A 96 8.18 2.18 16.70
C MET A 96 8.04 0.67 16.82
N THR A 97 9.17 -0.03 16.90
CA THR A 97 9.21 -1.47 17.17
C THR A 97 9.43 -1.67 18.67
N GLY A 98 8.47 -2.32 19.33
CA GLY A 98 8.57 -2.69 20.74
C GLY A 98 9.57 -3.82 20.98
N GLU A 99 9.85 -4.11 22.25
CA GLU A 99 10.77 -5.19 22.67
C GLU A 99 10.31 -6.59 22.20
N ASN A 100 9.00 -6.76 21.98
CA ASN A 100 8.39 -7.97 21.45
C ASN A 100 8.31 -8.01 19.91
N LEU A 101 8.97 -7.06 19.23
CA LEU A 101 8.96 -6.87 17.77
C LEU A 101 7.60 -6.45 17.18
N GLU A 102 6.62 -6.11 18.02
CA GLU A 102 5.38 -5.51 17.53
C GLU A 102 5.62 -4.06 17.11
N VAL A 103 4.97 -3.68 16.01
CA VAL A 103 5.03 -2.30 15.50
C VAL A 103 3.82 -1.53 16.04
N THR A 104 4.09 -0.46 16.78
CA THR A 104 3.06 0.44 17.34
C THR A 104 3.29 1.88 16.90
N PHE A 105 2.30 2.74 17.10
CA PHE A 105 2.50 4.18 16.95
C PHE A 105 3.35 4.73 18.08
N GLN A 106 4.25 5.66 17.76
CA GLN A 106 4.90 6.50 18.75
C GLN A 106 3.82 7.38 19.41
N LYS A 107 3.76 7.38 20.74
CA LYS A 107 2.79 8.15 21.52
C LYS A 107 3.12 9.63 21.55
#